data_AF-A0A3Z3GFH2-F1
#
_entry.id   AF-A0A3Z3GFH2-F1
#
_cell.length_a   1.000
_cell.length_b   1.000
_cell.length_c   1.000
_cell.angle_alpha   90.00
_cell.angle_beta   90.00
_cell.angle_gamma   90.00
#
_symmetry.space_group_name_H-M   'P 1'
#
loop_
_entity.id
_entity.type
_entity.pdbx_description
1 polymer ?
#
loop_
_entity_poly.entity_id
_entity_poly.type
_entity_poly.pdbx_seq_one_letter_code
_entity_poly.pdbx_strand_id
1 'polypeptide(L)'
;MSWVYKIKAHTFHLNGAYQFDARYAGRPGFKNDSANECVRDKGPLPRGTYTIGPAFFHPRTRAWTMRLMPYPENQMCGRGAFMIHGESSSHPGEASDGCIILDLPYRKIIAASSDKILVVED
;
A
#
# COMPACT_ATOMS: atom_id res chain seq x y z
N MET A 1 15.35 -5.40 -9.28
CA MET A 1 15.05 -4.02 -8.86
C MET A 1 13.82 -4.09 -7.97
N SER A 2 13.59 -3.16 -7.04
CA SER A 2 12.41 -3.17 -6.18
C SER A 2 11.81 -1.78 -6.01
N TRP A 3 10.48 -1.71 -5.92
CA TRP A 3 9.79 -0.55 -5.36
C TRP A 3 10.04 -0.46 -3.87
N VAL A 4 10.09 0.76 -3.34
CA VAL A 4 10.10 1.02 -1.90
C VAL A 4 8.95 1.97 -1.57
N TYR A 5 8.12 1.61 -0.60
CA TYR A 5 7.12 2.50 0.00
C TYR A 5 7.52 2.80 1.44
N LYS A 6 7.67 4.09 1.74
CA LYS A 6 7.96 4.57 3.10
C LYS A 6 6.65 5.03 3.74
N ILE A 7 6.23 4.38 4.81
CA ILE A 7 4.92 4.59 5.44
C ILE A 7 4.78 6.03 5.93
N LYS A 8 5.74 6.51 6.73
CA LYS A 8 5.73 7.81 7.38
C LYS A 8 5.80 8.96 6.38
N ALA A 9 6.74 8.83 5.44
CA ALA A 9 6.90 9.80 4.37
C ALA A 9 5.85 9.66 3.26
N HIS A 10 5.04 8.59 3.29
CA HIS A 10 4.04 8.25 2.28
C HIS A 10 4.55 8.29 0.83
N THR A 11 5.86 8.09 0.62
CA THR A 11 6.52 8.23 -0.69
C THR A 11 6.82 6.88 -1.32
N PHE A 12 6.69 6.78 -2.64
CA PHE A 12 7.20 5.68 -3.45
C PHE A 12 8.53 6.02 -4.11
N HIS A 13 9.44 5.06 -4.09
CA HIS A 13 10.73 5.11 -4.77
C HIS A 13 10.87 3.89 -5.67
N LEU A 14 11.56 4.06 -6.79
CA LEU A 14 11.99 2.96 -7.65
C LEU A 14 13.50 3.09 -7.83
N ASN A 15 14.24 2.04 -7.46
CA ASN A 15 15.71 2.04 -7.53
C ASN A 15 16.36 3.19 -6.74
N GLY A 16 15.78 3.54 -5.59
CA GLY A 16 16.26 4.63 -4.74
C GLY A 16 15.88 6.04 -5.21
N ALA A 17 15.25 6.18 -6.39
CA ALA A 17 14.78 7.46 -6.88
C ALA A 17 13.30 7.67 -6.53
N TYR A 18 12.98 8.81 -5.91
CA TYR A 18 11.60 9.25 -5.66
C TYR A 18 10.78 9.25 -6.95
N GLN A 19 9.53 8.79 -6.87
CA GLN A 19 8.61 8.77 -8.01
C GLN A 19 7.37 9.63 -7.75
N PHE A 20 6.67 9.38 -6.66
CA PHE A 20 5.41 10.06 -6.30
C PHE A 20 5.01 9.74 -4.87
N ASP A 21 4.03 10.47 -4.37
CA ASP A 21 3.42 10.24 -3.08
C ASP A 21 2.18 9.36 -3.19
N ALA A 22 2.00 8.50 -2.19
CA ALA A 22 0.71 7.94 -1.82
C ALA A 22 -0.11 8.98 -1.07
N ARG A 23 -1.42 8.74 -0.96
CA ARG A 23 -2.26 9.57 -0.09
C ARG A 23 -2.02 9.24 1.38
N TYR A 24 -2.13 7.96 1.73
CA TYR A 24 -1.88 7.44 3.09
C TYR A 24 -1.98 5.91 3.13
N ALA A 25 -1.60 5.32 4.26
CA ALA A 25 -1.99 3.98 4.69
C ALA A 25 -2.49 4.01 6.14
N GLY A 26 -3.57 3.29 6.43
CA GLY A 26 -4.23 3.25 7.75
C GLY A 26 -5.48 4.14 7.89
N ARG A 27 -6.26 3.89 8.94
CA ARG A 27 -7.46 4.63 9.34
C ARG A 27 -7.11 6.01 9.92
N PRO A 28 -8.07 6.96 9.98
CA PRO A 28 -7.90 8.19 10.75
C PRO A 28 -7.40 7.90 12.17
N GLY A 29 -6.39 8.67 12.61
CA GLY A 29 -5.71 8.46 13.90
C GLY A 29 -4.54 7.46 13.87
N PHE A 30 -4.38 6.68 12.80
CA PHE A 30 -3.31 5.69 12.63
C PHE A 30 -2.55 5.84 11.31
N LYS A 31 -2.86 6.89 10.52
CA LYS A 31 -2.31 7.08 9.19
C LYS A 31 -0.80 7.24 9.23
N ASN A 32 -0.12 6.55 8.33
CA ASN A 32 1.30 6.74 8.04
C ASN A 32 2.18 6.59 9.30
N ASP A 33 1.77 5.74 10.24
CA ASP A 33 2.53 5.46 11.46
C ASP A 33 2.76 3.96 11.60
N SER A 34 3.98 3.51 11.26
CA SER A 34 4.36 2.11 11.31
C SER A 34 4.37 1.53 12.73
N ALA A 35 4.42 2.37 13.77
CA ALA A 35 4.27 1.90 15.15
C ALA A 35 2.90 1.23 15.39
N ASN A 36 1.90 1.55 14.56
CA ASN A 36 0.57 0.98 14.63
C ASN A 36 0.36 -0.21 13.69
N GLU A 37 1.40 -0.74 13.03
CA GLU A 37 1.25 -1.78 12.00
C GLU A 37 0.67 -3.12 12.49
N CYS A 38 0.69 -3.39 13.80
CA CYS A 38 0.00 -4.55 14.37
C CYS A 38 -1.44 -4.24 14.85
N VAL A 39 -1.90 -2.98 14.78
CA VAL A 39 -3.27 -2.61 15.16
C VAL A 39 -4.23 -3.02 14.06
N ARG A 40 -4.95 -4.13 14.31
CA ARG A 40 -5.89 -4.75 13.38
C ARG A 40 -6.92 -3.75 12.84
N ASP A 41 -7.13 -3.80 11.53
CA ASP A 41 -8.11 -3.02 10.76
C ASP A 41 -8.00 -1.49 10.95
N LYS A 42 -6.86 -0.99 11.45
CA LYS A 42 -6.63 0.44 11.71
C LYS A 42 -5.26 0.90 11.25
N GLY A 43 -4.19 0.22 11.67
CA GLY A 43 -2.83 0.62 11.33
C GLY A 43 -2.49 0.41 9.85
N PRO A 44 -1.40 1.02 9.36
CA PRO A 44 -0.88 0.72 8.03
C PRO A 44 -0.50 -0.76 7.92
N LEU A 45 -0.27 -1.23 6.69
CA LEU A 45 0.30 -2.54 6.46
C LEU A 45 1.64 -2.71 7.21
N PRO A 46 1.95 -3.91 7.73
CA PRO A 46 3.26 -4.23 8.27
C PRO A 46 4.40 -3.90 7.31
N ARG A 47 5.52 -3.47 7.87
CA ARG A 47 6.78 -3.38 7.14
C ARG A 47 7.25 -4.76 6.70
N GLY A 48 8.04 -4.78 5.64
CA GLY A 48 8.58 -6.02 5.04
C GLY A 48 8.44 -6.05 3.53
N THR A 49 8.64 -7.22 2.94
CA THR A 49 8.63 -7.41 1.49
C THR A 49 7.31 -7.99 1.01
N TYR A 50 6.80 -7.47 -0.10
CA TYR A 50 5.56 -7.90 -0.72
C TYR A 50 5.77 -8.13 -2.21
N THR A 51 5.04 -9.08 -2.77
CA THR A 51 4.80 -9.12 -4.21
C THR A 51 3.57 -8.30 -4.57
N ILE A 52 3.67 -7.52 -5.65
CA ILE A 52 2.58 -6.74 -6.24
C ILE A 52 1.90 -7.62 -7.29
N GLY A 53 0.65 -8.00 -7.01
CA GLY A 53 -0.18 -8.73 -7.96
C GLY A 53 -0.61 -7.88 -9.17
N PRO A 54 -1.17 -8.51 -10.22
CA PRO A 54 -1.67 -7.80 -11.39
C PRO A 54 -2.78 -6.81 -11.00
N ALA A 55 -2.87 -5.71 -11.76
CA ALA A 55 -3.96 -4.76 -11.62
C ALA A 55 -5.29 -5.39 -12.06
N PHE A 56 -6.33 -5.19 -11.26
CA PHE A 56 -7.67 -5.71 -11.55
C PHE A 56 -8.75 -4.71 -11.10
N PHE A 57 -9.99 -4.97 -11.53
CA PHE A 57 -11.16 -4.26 -11.04
C PHE A 57 -11.70 -4.95 -9.77
N HIS A 58 -11.74 -4.23 -8.66
CA HIS A 58 -12.33 -4.74 -7.42
C HIS A 58 -13.71 -4.10 -7.18
N PRO A 59 -14.75 -4.84 -6.76
CA PRO A 59 -16.09 -4.28 -6.56
C PRO A 59 -16.15 -3.09 -5.60
N ARG A 60 -15.30 -3.08 -4.55
CA ARG A 60 -15.27 -2.00 -3.55
C ARG A 60 -14.26 -0.90 -3.90
N THR A 61 -13.02 -1.29 -4.21
CA THR A 61 -11.88 -0.36 -4.35
C THR A 61 -11.59 0.02 -5.81
N ARG A 62 -12.42 -0.50 -6.73
CA ARG A 62 -12.54 -0.12 -8.14
C ARG A 62 -11.27 -0.40 -8.96
N ALA A 63 -11.18 0.26 -10.10
CA ALA A 63 -10.23 -0.02 -11.17
C ALA A 63 -8.78 0.15 -10.71
N TRP A 64 -7.85 -0.64 -11.24
CA TRP A 64 -6.41 -0.61 -10.88
C TRP A 64 -6.15 -0.85 -9.39
N THR A 65 -6.88 -1.78 -8.79
CA THR A 65 -6.51 -2.35 -7.49
C THR A 65 -5.43 -3.41 -7.71
N MET A 66 -4.42 -3.47 -6.84
CA MET A 66 -3.37 -4.51 -6.87
C MET A 66 -3.25 -5.14 -5.50
N ARG A 67 -3.20 -6.48 -5.41
CA ARG A 67 -2.99 -7.19 -4.14
C ARG A 67 -1.53 -7.14 -3.75
N LEU A 68 -1.27 -7.08 -2.45
CA LEU A 68 0.06 -7.21 -1.87
C LEU A 68 0.13 -8.54 -1.13
N MET A 69 0.90 -9.50 -1.65
CA MET A 69 1.14 -10.77 -0.96
C MET A 69 2.45 -10.68 -0.19
N PRO A 70 2.43 -10.78 1.15
CA PRO A 70 3.64 -10.68 1.96
C PRO A 70 4.55 -11.87 1.71
N TYR A 71 5.84 -11.62 1.87
CA TYR A 71 6.84 -12.66 1.97
C TYR A 71 6.69 -13.40 3.32
N PRO A 72 7.02 -14.71 3.40
CA PRO A 72 6.90 -15.50 4.63
C PRO A 72 7.65 -14.92 5.83
N GLU A 73 8.71 -14.15 5.59
CA GLU A 73 9.54 -13.52 6.61
C GLU A 73 8.86 -12.31 7.28
N ASN A 74 7.81 -11.75 6.67
CA ASN A 74 7.12 -10.59 7.22
C ASN A 74 6.38 -10.94 8.52
N GLN A 75 6.55 -10.11 9.55
CA GLN A 75 5.77 -10.19 10.78
C GLN A 75 4.39 -9.56 10.58
N MET A 76 3.43 -10.38 10.13
CA MET A 76 2.12 -9.88 9.70
C MET A 76 1.14 -9.59 10.84
N CYS A 77 1.48 -9.89 12.09
CA CYS A 77 0.61 -9.74 13.27
C CYS A 77 -0.80 -10.35 13.08
N GLY A 78 -0.92 -11.45 12.32
CA GLY A 78 -2.21 -12.08 11.98
C GLY A 78 -3.09 -11.29 11.00
N ARG A 79 -2.55 -10.28 10.32
CA ARG A 79 -3.24 -9.43 9.33
C ARG A 79 -2.89 -9.85 7.90
N GLY A 80 -3.68 -9.43 6.93
CA GLY A 80 -3.48 -9.76 5.52
C GLY A 80 -4.43 -9.01 4.61
N ALA A 81 -4.57 -9.51 3.37
CA ALA A 81 -5.46 -8.95 2.35
C ALA A 81 -5.17 -7.48 1.97
N PHE A 82 -3.92 -7.02 2.16
CA PHE A 82 -3.47 -5.68 1.81
C PHE A 82 -3.49 -5.46 0.30
N MET A 83 -3.77 -4.22 -0.10
CA MET A 83 -3.86 -3.81 -1.50
C MET A 83 -3.28 -2.40 -1.68
N ILE A 84 -2.91 -2.09 -2.92
CA ILE A 84 -2.78 -0.73 -3.42
C ILE A 84 -4.07 -0.39 -4.15
N HIS A 85 -4.80 0.65 -3.70
CA HIS A 85 -6.05 1.04 -4.34
C HIS A 85 -6.38 2.53 -4.21
N GLY A 86 -7.46 2.97 -4.85
CA GLY A 86 -7.90 4.36 -4.82
C GLY A 86 -8.67 4.75 -3.56
N GLU A 87 -8.79 6.05 -3.35
CA GLU A 87 -9.62 6.63 -2.29
C GLU A 87 -11.12 6.33 -2.48
N SER A 88 -11.86 6.33 -1.38
CA SER A 88 -13.32 6.26 -1.35
C SER A 88 -13.94 7.64 -1.65
N SER A 89 -14.81 7.71 -2.66
CA SER A 89 -15.61 8.92 -2.91
C SER A 89 -16.71 9.12 -1.87
N SER A 90 -17.19 8.05 -1.24
CA SER A 90 -18.26 8.10 -0.24
C SER A 90 -17.74 8.44 1.17
N HIS A 91 -16.50 8.06 1.48
CA HIS A 91 -15.87 8.28 2.79
C HIS A 91 -14.40 8.70 2.62
N PRO A 92 -14.14 9.91 2.12
CA PRO A 92 -12.77 10.37 1.84
C PRO A 92 -11.91 10.37 3.11
N GLY A 93 -10.69 9.83 3.00
CA GLY A 93 -9.75 9.76 4.12
C GLY A 93 -9.97 8.55 5.04
N GLU A 94 -10.93 7.68 4.76
CA GLU A 94 -11.24 6.49 5.56
C GLU A 94 -11.15 5.18 4.77
N ALA A 95 -10.65 5.21 3.55
CA ALA A 95 -10.67 4.05 2.65
C ALA A 95 -9.70 2.93 3.02
N SER A 96 -8.82 3.13 4.01
CA SER A 96 -7.78 2.18 4.37
C SER A 96 -8.02 1.55 5.74
N ASP A 97 -8.06 0.22 5.77
CA ASP A 97 -7.90 -0.62 6.96
C ASP A 97 -6.43 -1.13 7.10
N GLY A 98 -5.51 -0.47 6.39
CA GLY A 98 -4.09 -0.82 6.28
C GLY A 98 -3.57 -0.90 4.84
N CYS A 99 -4.44 -0.84 3.84
CA CYS A 99 -4.07 -0.72 2.43
C CYS A 99 -3.35 0.60 2.11
N ILE A 100 -2.55 0.62 1.04
CA ILE A 100 -1.95 1.84 0.52
C ILE A 100 -2.97 2.53 -0.39
N ILE A 101 -3.34 3.76 -0.05
CA ILE A 101 -4.23 4.59 -0.87
C ILE A 101 -3.39 5.40 -1.84
N LEU A 102 -3.59 5.16 -3.14
CA LEU A 102 -2.77 5.73 -4.20
C LEU A 102 -3.64 6.22 -5.36
N ASP A 103 -3.29 7.37 -5.93
CA ASP A 103 -4.02 7.95 -7.04
C ASP A 103 -3.87 7.12 -8.33
N LEU A 104 -4.91 7.17 -9.18
CA LEU A 104 -5.03 6.31 -10.37
C LEU A 104 -3.82 6.40 -11.32
N PRO A 105 -3.25 7.59 -11.64
CA PRO A 105 -2.09 7.67 -12.52
C PRO A 105 -0.90 6.86 -11.98
N TYR A 106 -0.63 6.94 -10.68
CA TYR A 106 0.49 6.25 -10.05
C TYR A 106 0.26 4.74 -9.92
N ARG A 107 -0.99 4.31 -9.69
CA ARG A 107 -1.35 2.88 -9.76
C ARG A 107 -1.12 2.29 -11.14
N LYS A 108 -1.34 3.07 -12.21
CA LYS A 108 -1.02 2.64 -13.58
C LYS A 108 0.50 2.50 -13.79
N ILE A 109 1.31 3.40 -13.23
CA ILE A 109 2.78 3.31 -13.29
C ILE A 109 3.28 2.02 -12.63
N ILE A 110 2.84 1.73 -11.40
CA ILE A 110 3.21 0.50 -10.70
C ILE A 110 2.74 -0.74 -11.48
N ALA A 111 1.52 -0.71 -12.02
CA ALA A 111 0.98 -1.81 -12.80
C ALA A 111 1.80 -2.09 -14.07
N ALA A 112 2.27 -1.04 -14.75
CA ALA A 112 3.07 -1.14 -15.98
C ALA A 112 4.54 -1.53 -15.72
N SER A 113 5.05 -1.33 -14.50
CA SER A 113 6.42 -1.69 -14.14
C SER A 113 6.66 -3.20 -14.29
N SER A 114 7.81 -3.60 -14.84
CA SER A 114 8.25 -5.00 -14.83
C SER A 114 8.61 -5.49 -13.43
N ASP A 115 8.90 -4.56 -12.53
CA ASP A 115 9.21 -4.81 -11.14
C ASP A 115 7.93 -4.98 -10.31
N LYS A 116 7.82 -6.15 -9.69
CA LYS A 116 6.67 -6.58 -8.89
C LYS A 116 7.02 -6.79 -7.43
N ILE A 117 8.17 -6.32 -6.96
CA ILE A 117 8.54 -6.36 -5.55
C ILE A 117 8.34 -4.99 -4.93
N LEU A 118 7.70 -4.96 -3.77
CA LEU A 118 7.56 -3.79 -2.92
C LEU A 118 8.21 -4.07 -1.57
N VAL A 119 9.19 -3.26 -1.20
CA VAL A 119 9.71 -3.18 0.17
C VAL A 119 8.97 -2.07 0.89
N VAL A 120 8.37 -2.39 2.04
CA VAL A 120 7.67 -1.45 2.90
C VAL A 120 8.54 -1.14 4.11
N GLU A 121 8.84 0.13 4.29
CA GLU A 121 9.71 0.65 5.35
C GLU A 121 9.00 1.78 6.10
N ASP A 122 9.59 2.27 7.19
CA ASP A 122 9.07 3.45 7.90
C ASP A 122 9.28 4.74 7.08
#